data_AF-A0A1G3RIM3-F1
#
_entry.id   AF-A0A1G3RIM3-F1
#
_cell.length_a   1.000
_cell.length_b   1.000
_cell.length_c   1.000
_cell.angle_alpha   90.00
_cell.angle_beta   90.00
_cell.angle_gamma   90.00
#
_symmetry.space_group_name_H-M   'P 1'
#
loop_
_entity.id
_entity.type
_entity.pdbx_description
1 polymer ?
#
loop_
_entity_poly.entity_id
_entity_poly.type
_entity_poly.pdbx_seq_one_letter_code
_entity_poly.pdbx_strand_id
1 'polypeptide(L)'
;MVQFYLLSVLLNTVAGYALLSFDTEPKGTKADGIREFFKDSTIRLVLGILCFITGFFKLLTVMRGDIPVVGDLLPSLAGMLGGFTMLLEFYRSNSKVTTDTLEKLDSIFISNRRMIGIATMLIGLAHFLFPSVLFL
;
A
#
# COMPACT_ATOMS: atom_id res chain seq x y z
N MET A 1 6.29 18.62 1.79
CA MET A 1 5.07 19.31 1.28
C MET A 1 3.85 18.65 1.91
N VAL A 2 2.94 19.41 2.52
CA VAL A 2 1.80 18.85 3.29
C VAL A 2 0.87 17.99 2.40
N GLN A 3 0.72 18.35 1.13
CA GLN A 3 -0.15 17.64 0.18
C GLN A 3 0.34 16.20 -0.08
N PHE A 4 1.63 16.02 -0.37
CA PHE A 4 2.23 14.69 -0.58
C PHE A 4 2.24 13.86 0.70
N TYR A 5 2.40 14.51 1.87
CA TYR A 5 2.31 13.84 3.15
C TYR A 5 0.91 13.23 3.36
N LEU A 6 -0.14 14.05 3.24
CA LEU A 6 -1.52 13.58 3.40
C LEU A 6 -1.87 12.50 2.37
N LEU A 7 -1.46 12.68 1.11
CA LEU A 7 -1.71 11.70 0.05
C LEU A 7 -1.04 10.36 0.36
N SER A 8 0.20 10.37 0.84
CA SER A 8 0.92 9.16 1.26
C SER A 8 0.20 8.46 2.42
N VAL A 9 -0.23 9.22 3.43
CA VAL A 9 -1.00 8.69 4.57
C VAL A 9 -2.29 8.00 4.12
N LEU A 10 -3.07 8.67 3.28
CA LEU A 10 -4.34 8.15 2.77
C LEU A 10 -4.13 6.90 1.91
N LEU A 11 -3.20 6.95 0.96
CA LEU A 11 -2.95 5.83 0.06
C LEU A 11 -2.37 4.62 0.78
N ASN A 12 -1.46 4.81 1.75
CA ASN A 12 -0.97 3.71 2.58
C ASN A 12 -2.09 3.07 3.40
N THR A 13 -2.97 3.88 3.99
CA THR A 13 -4.10 3.36 4.78
C THR A 13 -5.06 2.56 3.90
N VAL A 14 -5.44 3.11 2.74
CA VAL A 14 -6.40 2.48 1.83
C VAL A 14 -5.81 1.25 1.12
N ALA A 15 -4.58 1.33 0.59
CA ALA A 15 -3.90 0.20 -0.05
C ALA A 15 -3.59 -0.91 0.96
N GLY A 16 -3.18 -0.55 2.17
CA GLY A 16 -2.97 -1.50 3.26
C GLY A 16 -4.25 -2.25 3.63
N TYR A 17 -5.38 -1.54 3.74
CA TYR A 17 -6.69 -2.17 3.96
C TYR A 17 -7.11 -3.06 2.78
N ALA A 18 -6.90 -2.63 1.54
CA ALA A 18 -7.23 -3.42 0.35
C ALA A 18 -6.46 -4.75 0.32
N LEU A 19 -5.15 -4.73 0.62
CA LEU A 19 -4.32 -5.93 0.72
C LEU A 19 -4.68 -6.83 1.92
N LEU A 20 -4.97 -6.23 3.08
CA LEU A 20 -5.39 -6.96 4.28
C LEU A 20 -6.74 -7.68 4.08
N SER A 21 -7.68 -7.02 3.42
CA SER A 21 -9.06 -7.50 3.30
C SER A 21 -9.28 -8.47 2.13
N PHE A 22 -8.28 -8.68 1.28
CA PHE A 22 -8.40 -9.48 0.06
C PHE A 22 -8.92 -10.90 0.31
N ASP A 23 -8.36 -11.61 1.28
CA ASP A 23 -8.73 -13.00 1.61
C ASP A 23 -9.85 -13.11 2.67
N THR A 24 -10.49 -11.99 3.02
CA THR A 24 -11.54 -12.02 4.05
C THR A 24 -12.85 -12.54 3.45
N GLU A 25 -13.42 -13.56 4.09
CA GLU A 25 -14.73 -14.09 3.68
C GLU A 25 -15.87 -13.09 3.93
N PRO A 26 -16.88 -13.06 3.05
CA PRO A 26 -18.06 -12.22 3.24
C PRO A 26 -18.82 -12.61 4.51
N LYS A 27 -19.32 -11.61 5.25
CA LYS A 27 -20.12 -11.82 6.48
C LYS A 27 -21.59 -11.38 6.34
N GLY A 28 -22.03 -11.03 5.13
CA GLY A 28 -23.36 -10.50 4.86
C GLY A 28 -23.57 -9.06 5.33
N THR A 29 -22.48 -8.30 5.53
CA THR A 29 -22.51 -6.93 6.05
C THR A 29 -22.32 -5.89 4.94
N LYS A 30 -22.71 -4.64 5.18
CA LYS A 30 -22.45 -3.52 4.23
C LYS A 30 -20.95 -3.35 3.92
N ALA A 31 -20.06 -3.77 4.81
CA ALA A 31 -18.61 -3.73 4.60
C ALA A 31 -18.14 -4.71 3.50
N ASP A 32 -18.93 -5.74 3.18
CA ASP A 32 -18.57 -6.70 2.14
C ASP A 32 -18.62 -6.07 0.74
N GLY A 33 -19.53 -5.11 0.50
CA GLY A 33 -19.54 -4.36 -0.76
C GLY A 33 -18.27 -3.53 -0.97
N ILE A 34 -17.71 -2.96 0.12
CA ILE A 34 -16.44 -2.23 0.08
C ILE A 34 -15.28 -3.19 -0.21
N ARG A 35 -15.28 -4.38 0.40
CA ARG A 35 -14.26 -5.40 0.15
C ARG A 35 -14.31 -5.90 -1.28
N GLU A 36 -15.50 -6.12 -1.82
CA GLU A 36 -15.68 -6.56 -3.20
C GLU A 36 -15.19 -5.49 -4.19
N PHE A 37 -15.47 -4.22 -3.91
CA PHE A 37 -14.90 -3.10 -4.68
C PHE A 37 -13.37 -3.11 -4.69
N PHE A 38 -12.72 -3.42 -3.55
CA PHE A 38 -11.26 -3.54 -3.48
C PHE A 38 -10.71 -4.83 -4.10
N LYS A 39 -11.53 -5.83 -4.41
CA LYS A 39 -11.11 -7.03 -5.14
C LYS A 39 -11.07 -6.81 -6.64
N ASP A 40 -11.79 -5.81 -7.16
CA ASP A 40 -11.80 -5.46 -8.57
C ASP A 40 -10.38 -5.19 -9.09
N SER A 41 -10.05 -5.83 -10.22
CA SER A 41 -8.71 -5.79 -10.82
C SER A 41 -8.31 -4.38 -11.25
N THR A 42 -9.26 -3.60 -11.78
CA THR A 42 -9.03 -2.22 -12.23
C THR A 42 -8.79 -1.31 -11.04
N ILE A 43 -9.61 -1.42 -10.00
CA ILE A 43 -9.44 -0.64 -8.76
C ILE A 43 -8.08 -0.91 -8.14
N ARG A 44 -7.68 -2.18 -8.05
CA ARG A 44 -6.36 -2.56 -7.50
C ARG A 44 -5.21 -2.07 -8.36
N LEU A 45 -5.33 -2.12 -9.68
CA LEU A 45 -4.32 -1.56 -10.58
C LEU A 45 -4.15 -0.06 -10.33
N VAL A 46 -5.25 0.71 -10.34
CA VAL A 46 -5.22 2.16 -10.14
C VAL A 46 -4.66 2.49 -8.76
N LEU A 47 -5.14 1.82 -7.71
CA LEU A 47 -4.67 2.02 -6.34
C LEU A 47 -3.19 1.65 -6.20
N GLY A 48 -2.75 0.56 -6.84
CA GLY A 48 -1.36 0.12 -6.88
C GLY A 48 -0.44 1.15 -7.53
N ILE A 49 -0.83 1.67 -8.69
CA ILE A 49 -0.09 2.74 -9.40
C ILE A 49 0.01 3.99 -8.53
N LEU A 50 -1.12 4.48 -8.01
CA LEU A 50 -1.17 5.69 -7.19
C LEU A 50 -0.32 5.55 -5.92
N CYS A 51 -0.44 4.41 -5.23
CA CYS A 51 0.30 4.13 -4.00
C CYS A 51 1.81 4.03 -4.26
N PHE A 52 2.21 3.32 -5.32
CA PHE A 52 3.62 3.19 -5.69
C PHE A 52 4.25 4.54 -6.07
N ILE A 53 3.60 5.30 -6.96
CA ILE A 53 4.09 6.60 -7.41
C ILE A 53 4.14 7.59 -6.24
N THR A 54 3.13 7.60 -5.38
CA THR A 54 3.12 8.48 -4.21
C THR A 54 4.22 8.10 -3.23
N GLY A 55 4.45 6.81 -2.98
CA GLY A 55 5.56 6.35 -2.15
C GLY A 55 6.91 6.77 -2.71
N PHE A 56 7.10 6.66 -4.02
CA PHE A 56 8.32 7.12 -4.69
C PHE A 56 8.53 8.63 -4.58
N PHE A 57 7.49 9.45 -4.83
CA PHE A 57 7.60 10.91 -4.69
C PHE A 57 7.72 11.36 -3.24
N LYS A 58 7.15 10.63 -2.28
CA LYS A 58 7.31 10.94 -0.84
C LYS A 58 8.78 10.84 -0.42
N LEU A 59 9.54 9.91 -0.99
CA LEU A 59 10.98 9.77 -0.75
C LEU A 59 11.77 11.02 -1.22
N LEU A 60 11.29 11.69 -2.26
CA LEU A 60 11.91 12.92 -2.78
C LEU A 60 11.41 14.19 -2.08
N THR A 61 10.23 14.13 -1.44
CA THR A 61 9.53 15.30 -0.90
C THR A 61 9.58 15.35 0.63
N VAL A 62 10.80 15.46 1.13
CA VAL A 62 11.12 15.59 2.58
C VAL A 62 10.30 16.72 3.20
N MET A 63 9.68 16.43 4.35
CA MET A 63 9.04 17.46 5.17
C MET A 63 10.09 18.18 6.01
N ARG A 64 10.09 19.53 5.99
CA ARG A 64 11.02 20.31 6.81
C ARG A 64 10.67 20.11 8.28
N GLY A 65 11.68 19.74 9.08
CA GLY A 65 11.52 19.44 10.51
C GLY A 65 11.10 18.00 10.79
N ASP A 66 11.10 17.11 9.79
CA ASP A 66 10.77 15.70 9.96
C ASP A 66 12.02 14.83 10.13
N ILE A 67 11.90 13.72 10.87
CA ILE A 67 12.98 12.73 11.01
C ILE A 67 13.04 11.91 9.72
N PRO A 68 14.10 12.03 8.88
CA PRO A 68 14.08 11.49 7.50
C PRO A 68 13.77 10.00 7.41
N VAL A 69 14.18 9.21 8.40
CA VAL A 69 13.92 7.76 8.42
C VAL A 69 12.46 7.45 8.77
N VAL A 70 11.92 8.10 9.80
CA VAL A 70 10.60 7.73 10.33
C VAL A 70 9.49 8.41 9.53
N GLY A 71 9.59 9.70 9.25
CA GLY A 71 8.52 10.48 8.61
C GLY A 71 8.54 10.49 7.07
N ASP A 72 9.65 10.11 6.45
CA ASP A 72 9.77 10.01 5.00
C ASP A 72 10.03 8.59 4.51
N LEU A 73 11.08 7.91 4.99
CA LEU A 73 11.47 6.61 4.44
C LEU A 73 10.43 5.50 4.72
N LEU A 74 9.95 5.37 5.98
CA LEU A 74 8.93 4.37 6.32
C LEU A 74 7.64 4.49 5.50
N PRO A 75 6.97 5.66 5.44
CA PRO A 75 5.74 5.80 4.64
C PRO A 75 6.00 5.65 3.14
N SER A 76 7.18 6.05 2.65
CA SER A 76 7.57 5.86 1.25
C SER A 76 7.73 4.38 0.90
N LEU A 77 8.47 3.63 1.73
CA LEU A 77 8.67 2.19 1.55
C LEU A 77 7.36 1.43 1.68
N ALA A 78 6.52 1.78 2.65
CA ALA A 78 5.20 1.18 2.82
C ALA A 78 4.34 1.34 1.55
N GLY A 79 4.34 2.53 0.97
CA GLY A 79 3.58 2.82 -0.27
C GLY A 79 4.14 2.10 -1.49
N MET A 80 5.47 2.06 -1.62
CA MET A 80 6.12 1.33 -2.71
C MET A 80 5.89 -0.19 -2.59
N LEU A 81 6.03 -0.77 -1.39
CA LEU A 81 5.82 -2.21 -1.17
C LEU A 81 4.35 -2.60 -1.36
N GLY A 82 3.42 -1.83 -0.80
CA GLY A 82 1.99 -2.05 -0.95
C GLY A 82 1.55 -1.91 -2.42
N GLY A 83 1.96 -0.82 -3.07
CA GLY A 83 1.68 -0.59 -4.49
C GLY A 83 2.29 -1.66 -5.38
N PHE A 84 3.56 -2.02 -5.19
CA PHE A 84 4.23 -3.07 -5.95
C PHE A 84 3.54 -4.42 -5.81
N THR A 85 3.10 -4.77 -4.60
CA THR A 85 2.35 -6.02 -4.36
C THR A 85 1.08 -6.07 -5.21
N MET A 86 0.30 -4.98 -5.22
CA MET A 86 -0.93 -4.91 -6.04
C MET A 86 -0.64 -4.96 -7.54
N LEU A 87 0.42 -4.30 -8.00
CA LEU A 87 0.86 -4.34 -9.40
C LEU A 87 1.30 -5.74 -9.83
N LEU A 88 2.05 -6.44 -8.96
CA LEU A 88 2.48 -7.81 -9.19
C LEU A 88 1.28 -8.77 -9.27
N GLU A 89 0.31 -8.62 -8.37
CA GLU A 89 -0.92 -9.41 -8.40
C GLU A 89 -1.73 -9.18 -9.69
N PHE A 90 -1.83 -7.92 -10.15
CA PHE A 90 -2.46 -7.59 -11.42
C PHE A 90 -1.72 -8.27 -12.58
N TYR A 91 -0.38 -8.15 -12.62
CA TYR A 91 0.43 -8.78 -13.65
C TYR A 91 0.26 -10.30 -13.67
N ARG A 92 0.31 -10.96 -12.50
CA ARG A 92 0.13 -12.41 -12.37
C ARG A 92 -1.25 -12.88 -12.80
N SER A 93 -2.29 -12.08 -12.53
CA SER A 93 -3.67 -12.40 -12.92
C SER A 93 -3.91 -12.31 -14.43
N ASN A 94 -3.10 -11.52 -15.15
CA ASN A 94 -3.25 -11.29 -16.60
C ASN A 94 -2.20 -12.00 -17.46
N SER A 95 -1.13 -12.55 -16.87
CA SER A 95 -0.02 -13.17 -17.59
C SER A 95 -0.12 -14.68 -17.59
N LYS A 96 0.07 -15.30 -18.76
CA LYS A 96 0.17 -16.77 -18.92
C LYS A 96 1.59 -17.30 -18.84
N VAL A 97 2.59 -16.40 -18.82
CA VAL A 97 4.01 -16.74 -18.81
C VAL A 97 4.50 -16.80 -17.37
N THR A 98 5.06 -17.93 -16.98
CA THR A 98 5.70 -18.13 -15.68
C THR A 98 7.22 -18.20 -15.87
N THR A 99 7.95 -17.55 -14.97
CA THR A 99 9.42 -17.62 -14.90
C THR A 99 9.83 -17.79 -13.44
N ASP A 100 11.01 -18.37 -13.21
CA ASP A 100 11.54 -18.59 -11.85
C ASP A 100 11.59 -17.29 -11.02
N THR A 101 11.89 -16.15 -11.67
CA THR A 101 11.90 -14.84 -11.02
C THR A 101 10.50 -14.42 -10.59
N LEU A 102 9.49 -14.65 -11.42
CA LEU A 102 8.11 -14.33 -11.10
C LEU A 102 7.61 -15.17 -9.92
N GLU A 103 7.94 -16.46 -9.89
CA GLU A 103 7.58 -17.34 -8.77
C GLU A 103 8.23 -16.91 -7.45
N LYS A 104 9.49 -16.46 -7.49
CA LYS A 104 10.15 -15.87 -6.31
C LYS A 104 9.42 -14.62 -5.83
N LEU A 105 9.08 -13.70 -6.74
CA LEU A 105 8.34 -12.50 -6.39
C LEU A 105 6.95 -12.84 -5.80
N ASP A 106 6.24 -13.82 -6.37
CA ASP A 106 4.94 -14.27 -5.87
C ASP A 106 5.07 -14.82 -4.43
N SER A 107 6.09 -15.64 -4.17
CA SER A 107 6.35 -16.22 -2.85
C SER A 107 6.68 -15.18 -1.77
N ILE A 108 7.26 -14.04 -2.16
CA ILE A 108 7.65 -12.96 -1.24
C ILE A 108 6.49 -11.98 -1.05
N PHE A 109 5.90 -11.49 -2.14
CA PHE A 109 4.95 -10.37 -2.09
C PHE A 109 3.50 -10.84 -2.03
N ILE A 110 3.08 -11.73 -2.93
CA ILE A 110 1.67 -12.18 -2.99
C ILE A 110 1.37 -13.08 -1.78
N SER A 111 2.24 -14.03 -1.47
CA SER A 111 2.06 -14.93 -0.32
C SER A 111 1.97 -14.17 1.01
N ASN A 112 2.75 -13.08 1.15
CA ASN A 112 2.77 -12.25 2.36
C ASN A 112 1.90 -10.99 2.25
N ARG A 113 1.02 -10.89 1.23
CA ARG A 113 0.24 -9.67 0.96
C ARG A 113 -0.51 -9.14 2.16
N ARG A 114 -1.03 -10.04 3.00
CA ARG A 114 -1.77 -9.67 4.21
C ARG A 114 -0.86 -8.97 5.22
N MET A 115 0.35 -9.48 5.42
CA MET A 115 1.33 -8.88 6.33
C MET A 115 1.83 -7.53 5.80
N ILE A 116 2.09 -7.45 4.48
CA ILE A 116 2.43 -6.18 3.81
C ILE A 116 1.28 -5.19 4.00
N GLY A 117 0.03 -5.62 3.80
CA GLY A 117 -1.17 -4.79 3.98
C GLY A 117 -1.30 -4.25 5.40
N ILE A 118 -1.09 -5.10 6.42
CA ILE A 118 -1.09 -4.67 7.83
C ILE A 118 0.01 -3.64 8.08
N ALA A 119 1.24 -3.90 7.66
CA ALA A 119 2.36 -2.98 7.86
C ALA A 119 2.11 -1.63 7.18
N THR A 120 1.68 -1.65 5.91
CA THR A 120 1.37 -0.43 5.14
C THR A 120 0.22 0.35 5.78
N MET A 121 -0.83 -0.32 6.23
CA MET A 121 -1.96 0.32 6.90
C MET A 121 -1.54 0.94 8.24
N LEU A 122 -0.80 0.21 9.07
CA LEU A 122 -0.33 0.71 10.37
C LEU A 122 0.59 1.92 10.21
N ILE A 123 1.48 1.91 9.22
CA ILE A 123 2.36 3.04 8.92
C ILE A 123 1.52 4.26 8.51
N GLY A 124 0.53 4.08 7.62
CA GLY A 124 -0.41 5.15 7.25
C GLY A 124 -1.15 5.73 8.46
N LEU A 125 -1.73 4.86 9.29
CA LEU A 125 -2.46 5.27 10.50
C LEU A 125 -1.57 5.95 11.54
N ALA A 126 -0.35 5.46 11.76
CA ALA A 126 0.59 6.08 12.69
C ALA A 126 0.93 7.52 12.26
N HIS A 127 1.17 7.73 10.96
CA HIS A 127 1.45 9.06 10.40
C HIS A 127 0.22 9.98 10.38
N PHE A 128 -0.99 9.41 10.35
CA PHE A 128 -2.22 10.16 10.51
C PHE A 128 -2.45 10.63 11.95
N LEU A 129 -2.23 9.73 12.92
CA LEU A 129 -2.54 9.97 14.35
C LEU A 129 -1.45 10.78 15.06
N PHE A 130 -0.19 10.60 14.70
CA PHE A 130 0.95 11.23 15.35
C PHE A 130 1.78 12.11 14.40
N PRO A 131 1.17 13.06 13.65
CA PRO A 131 1.92 13.95 12.79
C PRO A 131 2.91 14.78 13.61
N SER A 132 2.51 15.21 14.81
CA SER A 132 3.32 16.08 15.68
C SER A 132 4.54 15.41 16.29
N VAL A 133 4.55 14.09 16.49
CA VAL A 133 5.75 13.37 17.00
C VAL A 133 6.81 13.22 15.90
N LEU A 134 6.38 13.31 14.64
CA LEU A 134 7.25 13.24 13.47
C LEU A 134 7.79 14.63 13.08
N PHE A 135 7.00 15.69 13.28
CA PHE A 135 7.37 17.07 12.91
C PHE A 135 8.00 17.93 14.03
N LEU A 136 8.56 17.31 15.08
CA LEU A 136 9.11 18.02 16.26
C LEU A 136 10.64 18.07 16.26
#